data_AF-A0A957HMG9-F1
#
_entry.id   AF-A0A957HMG9-F1
#
_cell.length_a   1.000
_cell.length_b   1.000
_cell.length_c   1.000
_cell.angle_alpha   90.00
_cell.angle_beta   90.00
_cell.angle_gamma   90.00
#
_symmetry.space_group_name_H-M   'P 1'
#
loop_
_entity.id
_entity.type
_entity.pdbx_description
1 polymer ?
#
loop_
_entity_poly.entity_id
_entity_poly.type
_entity_poly.pdbx_seq_one_letter_code
_entity_poly.pdbx_strand_id
1 'polypeptide(L)'
;MNDLRSQFLLDSNVTFLNHGSFGATPKPVFAAYQEWQRRLERQPVDFLVNELPAHLAEARQHLGSYLNAGAADLVYVPNATFGVNIVANSLPLGAGDELLTTDHEYGACNNVW
;
A
#
# COMPACT_ATOMS: atom_id res chain seq x y z
N MET A 1 11.53 4.70 -27.45
CA MET A 1 10.56 4.58 -26.34
C MET A 1 10.77 3.24 -25.68
N ASN A 2 10.94 3.20 -24.36
CA ASN A 2 11.00 1.93 -23.63
C ASN A 2 9.62 1.28 -23.68
N ASP A 3 9.55 0.01 -24.08
CA ASP A 3 8.30 -0.77 -24.04
C ASP A 3 7.99 -1.17 -22.59
N LEU A 4 7.33 -0.27 -21.87
CA LEU A 4 6.90 -0.51 -20.49
C LEU A 4 5.78 -1.54 -20.41
N ARG A 5 4.98 -1.73 -21.46
CA ARG A 5 3.90 -2.74 -21.47
C ARG A 5 4.46 -4.15 -21.30
N SER A 6 5.61 -4.44 -21.92
CA SER A 6 6.31 -5.73 -21.79
C SER A 6 6.70 -6.09 -20.34
N GLN A 7 6.74 -5.10 -19.43
CA GLN A 7 7.06 -5.32 -18.03
C GLN A 7 5.87 -5.85 -17.22
N PHE A 8 4.66 -5.92 -17.76
CA PHE A 8 3.49 -6.44 -17.03
C PHE A 8 3.13 -7.85 -17.51
N LEU A 9 2.42 -8.58 -16.65
CA LEU A 9 1.87 -9.92 -16.96
C LEU A 9 0.44 -9.85 -17.53
N LEU A 10 0.00 -8.67 -18.00
CA LEU A 10 -1.32 -8.48 -18.57
C LEU A 10 -1.50 -9.35 -19.83
N ASP A 11 -2.70 -9.90 -20.00
CA ASP A 11 -3.07 -10.65 -21.21
C ASP A 11 -2.87 -9.75 -22.45
N SER A 12 -2.09 -10.25 -23.43
CA SER A 12 -1.80 -9.53 -24.67
C SER A 12 -3.04 -9.25 -25.52
N ASN A 13 -4.08 -10.08 -25.38
CA ASN A 13 -5.36 -9.95 -26.08
C ASN A 13 -6.30 -8.93 -25.42
N VAL A 14 -5.98 -8.47 -24.20
CA VAL A 14 -6.78 -7.50 -23.47
C VAL A 14 -6.15 -6.11 -23.58
N THR A 15 -6.93 -5.14 -24.06
CA THR A 15 -6.57 -3.73 -23.93
C THR A 15 -7.00 -3.28 -22.54
N PHE A 16 -6.08 -3.35 -21.58
CA PHE A 16 -6.36 -3.05 -20.18
C PHE A 16 -6.38 -1.54 -19.93
N LEU A 17 -7.59 -0.95 -19.94
CA LEU A 17 -7.79 0.50 -19.84
C LEU A 17 -8.05 0.99 -18.42
N ASN A 18 -8.22 0.09 -17.44
CA ASN A 18 -8.60 0.45 -16.07
C ASN A 18 -7.52 0.07 -15.04
N HIS A 19 -6.30 0.61 -15.22
CA HIS A 19 -5.22 0.42 -14.25
C HIS A 19 -5.49 1.16 -12.93
N GLY A 20 -6.35 2.19 -12.93
CA GLY A 20 -6.66 3.01 -11.75
C GLY A 20 -7.44 2.30 -10.65
N SER A 21 -8.15 1.20 -10.94
CA SER A 21 -8.90 0.48 -9.90
C SER A 21 -8.02 -0.43 -9.03
N PHE A 22 -7.36 -1.41 -9.64
CA PHE A 22 -6.58 -2.43 -8.91
C PHE A 22 -5.10 -2.47 -9.30
N GLY A 23 -4.72 -1.75 -10.36
CA GLY A 23 -3.38 -1.79 -10.92
C GLY A 23 -3.02 -3.11 -11.59
N ALA A 24 -1.75 -3.20 -11.95
CA ALA A 24 -1.07 -4.42 -12.35
C ALA A 24 0.39 -4.30 -11.90
N THR A 25 0.96 -5.35 -11.33
CA THR A 25 2.32 -5.31 -10.80
C THR A 25 3.35 -5.59 -11.90
N PRO A 26 4.41 -4.78 -12.07
CA PRO A 26 5.50 -5.09 -12.98
C PRO A 26 6.19 -6.42 -12.61
N LYS A 27 6.65 -7.17 -13.61
CA LYS A 27 7.35 -8.46 -13.51
C LYS A 27 8.49 -8.43 -12.48
N PRO A 28 9.37 -7.41 -12.43
CA PRO A 28 10.44 -7.39 -11.43
C PRO A 28 9.91 -7.32 -9.99
N VAL A 29 8.85 -6.54 -9.75
CA VAL A 29 8.21 -6.42 -8.43
C VAL A 29 7.47 -7.70 -8.08
N PHE A 30 6.76 -8.31 -9.04
CA PHE A 30 6.09 -9.59 -8.84
C PHE A 30 7.06 -10.75 -8.55
N ALA A 31 8.25 -10.74 -9.17
CA ALA A 31 9.31 -11.69 -8.88
C ALA A 31 9.84 -11.52 -7.44
N ALA A 32 10.11 -10.29 -7.02
CA ALA A 32 10.54 -9.99 -5.66
C ALA A 32 9.47 -10.39 -4.62
N TYR A 33 8.19 -10.11 -4.89
CA TYR A 33 7.08 -10.50 -4.03
C TYR A 33 7.05 -12.00 -3.78
N GLN A 34 7.16 -12.81 -4.83
CA GLN A 34 7.20 -14.28 -4.69
C GLN A 34 8.42 -14.77 -3.93
N GLU A 35 9.58 -14.11 -4.08
CA GLU A 35 10.77 -14.51 -3.32
C GLU A 35 10.61 -14.23 -1.83
N TRP A 36 10.00 -13.10 -1.45
CA TRP A 36 9.68 -12.83 -0.05
C TRP A 36 8.72 -13.85 0.55
N GLN A 37 7.72 -14.31 -0.21
CA GLN A 37 6.84 -15.40 0.23
C GLN A 37 7.65 -16.69 0.48
N ARG A 38 8.51 -17.09 -0.46
CA ARG A 38 9.36 -18.28 -0.27
C ARG A 38 10.30 -18.14 0.92
N ARG A 39 10.86 -16.95 1.16
CA ARG A 39 11.73 -16.67 2.31
C ARG A 39 10.98 -16.81 3.62
N LEU A 40 9.77 -16.23 3.71
CA LEU A 40 8.89 -16.40 4.86
C LEU A 40 8.64 -17.89 5.15
N GLU A 41 8.29 -18.68 4.14
CA GLU A 41 7.96 -20.11 4.31
C GLU A 41 9.17 -20.99 4.71
N ARG A 42 10.41 -20.56 4.43
CA ARG A 42 11.61 -21.31 4.82
C ARG A 42 11.82 -21.35 6.33
N GLN A 43 11.55 -20.24 7.04
CA GLN A 43 11.68 -20.15 8.49
C GLN A 43 10.76 -19.05 9.06
N PRO A 44 9.45 -19.30 9.18
CA PRO A 44 8.48 -18.24 9.46
C PRO A 44 8.72 -17.47 10.77
N VAL A 45 9.14 -18.17 11.82
CA VAL A 45 9.37 -17.55 13.13
C VAL A 45 10.55 -16.59 13.07
N ASP A 46 11.67 -17.01 12.48
CA ASP A 46 12.86 -16.14 12.38
C ASP A 46 12.59 -14.96 11.47
N PHE A 47 11.94 -15.21 10.33
CA PHE A 47 11.57 -14.16 9.40
C PHE A 47 10.67 -13.11 10.05
N LEU A 48 9.58 -13.53 10.71
CA LEU A 48 8.61 -12.58 11.27
C LEU A 48 9.14 -11.85 12.51
N VAL A 49 9.90 -12.54 13.37
CA VAL A 49 10.36 -11.97 14.65
C VAL A 49 11.65 -11.17 14.47
N ASN A 50 12.61 -11.69 13.71
CA ASN A 50 13.97 -11.12 13.66
C ASN A 50 14.24 -10.34 12.37
N GLU A 51 13.76 -10.81 11.22
CA GLU A 51 14.11 -10.20 9.92
C GLU A 51 13.16 -9.07 9.50
N LEU A 52 11.86 -9.30 9.60
CA LEU A 52 10.81 -8.40 9.10
C LEU A 52 10.90 -6.97 9.65
N PRO A 53 11.20 -6.72 10.94
CA PRO A 53 11.32 -5.35 11.44
C PRO A 53 12.37 -4.52 10.70
N ALA A 54 13.53 -5.11 10.39
CA ALA A 54 14.60 -4.44 9.66
C ALA A 54 14.20 -4.18 8.20
N HIS A 55 13.60 -5.17 7.53
CA HIS A 55 13.11 -5.03 6.15
C HIS A 55 12.03 -3.94 6.02
N LEU A 56 11.11 -3.86 6.99
CA LEU A 56 10.10 -2.81 7.01
C LEU A 56 10.72 -1.42 7.26
N ALA A 57 11.77 -1.33 8.08
CA ALA A 57 12.48 -0.08 8.31
C ALA A 57 13.20 0.40 7.03
N GLU A 58 13.90 -0.48 6.33
CA GLU A 58 14.52 -0.20 5.03
C GLU A 58 13.47 0.24 3.99
N ALA A 59 12.36 -0.49 3.89
CA ALA A 59 11.27 -0.14 2.98
C ALA A 59 10.69 1.26 3.27
N ARG A 60 10.57 1.66 4.54
CA ARG A 60 10.14 3.03 4.91
C ARG A 60 11.16 4.09 4.53
N GLN A 61 12.47 3.81 4.60
CA GLN A 61 13.51 4.76 4.19
C GLN A 61 13.45 5.07 2.69
N HIS A 62 13.27 4.03 1.86
CA HIS A 62 13.09 4.21 0.43
C HIS A 62 11.82 5.00 0.09
N LEU A 63 10.70 4.67 0.75
CA LEU A 63 9.44 5.40 0.55
C LEU A 63 9.54 6.87 1.00
N GLY A 64 10.15 7.12 2.16
CA GLY A 64 10.39 8.47 2.67
C GLY A 64 11.23 9.31 1.71
N SER A 65 12.30 8.73 1.17
CA SER A 65 13.14 9.38 0.16
C SER A 65 12.35 9.73 -1.11
N TYR A 66 11.45 8.83 -1.55
CA TYR A 66 10.60 9.08 -2.71
C TYR A 66 9.56 10.19 -2.47
N LEU A 67 8.96 10.23 -1.28
CA LEU A 67 7.91 11.18 -0.91
C LEU A 67 8.44 12.50 -0.33
N ASN A 68 9.76 12.64 -0.16
CA ASN A 68 10.39 13.73 0.60
C ASN A 68 9.85 13.85 2.05
N ALA A 69 9.67 12.71 2.72
CA ALA A 69 9.18 12.61 4.08
C ALA A 69 10.15 11.83 4.99
N GLY A 70 10.10 12.08 6.29
CA GLY A 70 10.86 11.29 7.26
C GLY A 70 10.35 9.86 7.31
N ALA A 71 11.25 8.86 7.35
CA ALA A 71 10.85 7.46 7.46
C ALA A 71 10.09 7.15 8.76
N ALA A 72 10.27 7.97 9.80
CA ALA A 72 9.54 7.88 11.06
C ALA A 72 8.09 8.40 10.96
N ASP A 73 7.78 9.19 9.94
CA ASP A 73 6.44 9.76 9.70
C ASP A 73 5.58 8.84 8.80
N LEU A 74 6.10 7.65 8.45
CA LEU A 74 5.47 6.73 7.51
C LEU A 74 5.18 5.38 8.17
N VAL A 75 4.04 4.80 7.81
CA VAL A 75 3.66 3.43 8.19
C VAL A 75 3.05 2.71 6.98
N TYR A 76 3.15 1.38 6.96
CA TYR A 76 2.48 0.54 5.97
C TYR A 76 1.15 0.04 6.53
N VAL A 77 0.09 0.19 5.76
CA VAL A 77 -1.25 -0.32 6.05
C VAL A 77 -1.76 -1.13 4.85
N PRO A 78 -2.72 -2.06 5.03
CA PRO A 78 -3.17 -2.93 3.95
C PRO A 78 -3.71 -2.21 2.70
N ASN A 79 -4.40 -1.08 2.86
CA ASN A 79 -4.95 -0.28 1.76
C ASN A 79 -5.40 1.11 2.25
N ALA A 80 -5.84 1.97 1.32
CA ALA A 80 -6.30 3.33 1.60
C ALA A 80 -7.49 3.37 2.57
N THR A 81 -8.50 2.51 2.38
CA THR A 81 -9.67 2.43 3.27
C THR A 81 -9.27 2.13 4.71
N PHE A 82 -8.30 1.22 4.91
CA PHE A 82 -7.76 0.90 6.23
C PHE A 82 -7.09 2.13 6.87
N GLY A 83 -6.31 2.88 6.09
CA GLY A 83 -5.67 4.12 6.52
C GLY A 83 -6.68 5.16 7.01
N VAL A 84 -7.75 5.41 6.23
CA VAL A 84 -8.82 6.34 6.62
C VAL A 84 -9.50 5.90 7.91
N ASN A 85 -9.80 4.60 8.04
CA ASN A 85 -10.42 4.06 9.25
C ASN A 85 -9.54 4.23 10.50
N ILE A 86 -8.22 4.03 10.41
CA ILE A 86 -7.31 4.27 11.54
C ILE A 86 -7.44 5.71 12.03
N VAL A 87 -7.35 6.68 11.12
CA VAL A 87 -7.40 8.09 11.48
C VAL A 87 -8.76 8.43 12.08
N ALA A 88 -9.85 8.04 11.42
CA ALA A 88 -11.20 8.32 11.88
C ALA A 88 -11.47 7.79 13.30
N ASN A 89 -11.09 6.55 13.59
CA ASN A 89 -11.27 5.93 14.90
C ASN A 89 -10.32 6.48 15.98
N SER A 90 -9.34 7.31 15.61
CA SER A 90 -8.40 7.93 16.54
C SER A 90 -8.76 9.37 16.90
N LEU A 91 -9.72 9.99 16.19
CA LEU A 91 -10.17 11.35 16.49
C LEU A 91 -11.11 11.34 17.69
N PRO A 92 -10.89 12.18 18.71
CA PRO A 92 -11.74 12.25 19.90
C PRO A 92 -12.98 13.12 19.65
N LEU A 93 -13.77 12.79 18.61
CA LEU A 93 -14.96 13.55 18.26
C LEU A 93 -16.03 13.43 19.35
N GLY A 94 -16.57 14.57 19.75
CA GLY A 94 -17.61 14.71 20.76
C GLY A 94 -18.92 15.25 20.19
N ALA A 95 -19.91 15.39 21.08
CA ALA A 95 -21.17 16.03 20.73
C ALA A 95 -20.93 17.49 20.32
N GLY A 96 -21.38 17.85 19.11
CA GLY A 96 -21.23 19.20 18.55
C GLY A 96 -20.00 19.39 17.67
N ASP A 97 -19.10 18.41 17.57
CA ASP A 97 -18.04 18.43 16.56
C ASP A 97 -18.62 18.11 15.17
N GLU A 98 -18.05 18.72 14.14
CA GLU A 98 -18.48 18.55 12.76
C GLU A 98 -17.33 17.99 11.91
N LEU A 99 -17.67 17.03 11.05
CA LEU A 99 -16.79 16.54 10.00
C LEU A 99 -17.17 17.21 8.68
N LEU A 100 -16.22 17.92 8.09
CA LEU A 100 -16.40 18.51 6.76
C LEU A 100 -15.70 17.65 5.70
N THR A 101 -16.44 17.30 4.66
CA THR A 101 -15.95 16.51 3.53
C THR A 101 -16.54 17.03 2.21
N THR A 102 -16.09 16.49 1.08
CA THR A 102 -16.61 16.79 -0.25
C THR A 102 -17.62 15.73 -0.72
N ASP A 103 -18.39 16.04 -1.77
CA ASP A 103 -19.24 15.08 -2.48
C ASP A 103 -18.47 14.24 -3.53
N HIS A 104 -17.14 14.36 -3.55
CA HIS A 104 -16.24 13.64 -4.45
C HIS A 104 -15.44 12.53 -3.76
N GLU A 105 -15.62 12.34 -2.45
CA GLU A 105 -14.90 11.32 -1.70
C GLU A 105 -15.23 9.89 -2.16
N TYR A 106 -14.26 9.00 -1.95
CA TYR A 106 -14.47 7.58 -2.20
C TYR A 106 -15.52 7.02 -1.23
N GLY A 107 -16.51 6.28 -1.76
CA GLY A 107 -17.66 5.81 -0.96
C GLY A 107 -17.26 5.02 0.30
N ALA A 108 -16.18 4.23 0.26
CA ALA A 108 -15.73 3.53 1.46
C ALA A 108 -15.14 4.45 2.54
N CYS A 109 -14.63 5.63 2.18
CA CYS A 109 -14.17 6.66 3.12
C CYS A 109 -15.36 7.41 3.74
N ASN A 110 -16.44 7.61 2.99
CA ASN A 110 -17.67 8.23 3.51
C ASN A 110 -18.37 7.34 4.53
N ASN A 111 -18.36 6.01 4.33
CA ASN A 111 -19.02 5.05 5.22
C ASN A 111 -18.37 4.92 6.62
N VAL A 112 -17.28 5.65 6.88
CA VAL A 112 -16.54 5.57 8.15
C VAL A 112 -17.21 6.40 9.27
N TRP A 113 -18.07 7.35 8.90
CA TRP A 113 -18.69 8.34 9.79
C TRP A 113 -20.19 8.14 9.85
#